data_AF-A0A7V4IXI4-F1
#
_entry.id   AF-A0A7V4IXI4-F1
#
_cell.length_a   1.000
_cell.length_b   1.000
_cell.length_c   1.000
_cell.angle_alpha   90.00
_cell.angle_beta   90.00
_cell.angle_gamma   90.00
#
_symmetry.space_group_name_H-M   'P 1'
#
loop_
_entity.id
_entity.type
_entity.pdbx_description
1 polymer ?
#
loop_
_entity_poly.entity_id
_entity_poly.type
_entity_poly.pdbx_seq_one_letter_code
_entity_poly.pdbx_strand_id
1 'polypeptide(L)'
;EVRSAADAWARESGQETRVSITGEPAFAAEIGGAMERDMRRTSMLATVLILIMGWVMQRRLALMGGMGMMVTLVFLVTLGLGGWIYGELSIMAAGFAAILIGLVVDYGVVISQEAKHAGGDASVVRRATRAPVIWAALTTAAVFFALNLSGLPGLAQLGTLVGIGMIVGAILMLAMFLPFAAKACVKRDPGQRGGGPLPSRKLGRRLTVILALAALAVLGFRGMPGISFDPALIHPRDSKAAKVLEDIATEFPDWGINGWRMVAKADSDAGMLAKITEIRRRFDHSPELGDARLPLGWWPDEAAQGQNREALGKLAARSAELLDAADSAGYGTAALLVNRAIFRQLEGMAKSEVLVLPRHENAKRVMNLFLSRNPSGSARTRWLAHPPYPYG
;
A
#
# COMPACT_ATOMS: atom_id res chain seq x y z
N GLU A 1 -18.45 -0.37 6.10
CA GLU A 1 -19.42 -1.47 6.27
C GLU A 1 -19.02 -2.47 7.34
N VAL A 2 -17.89 -3.18 7.24
CA VAL A 2 -17.50 -4.16 8.28
C VAL A 2 -17.32 -3.51 9.66
N ARG A 3 -16.64 -2.35 9.73
CA ARG A 3 -16.50 -1.58 10.99
C ARG A 3 -17.84 -1.13 11.55
N SER A 4 -18.74 -0.63 10.71
CA SER A 4 -20.07 -0.19 11.15
C SER A 4 -20.94 -1.34 11.65
N ALA A 5 -20.82 -2.54 11.05
CA ALA A 5 -21.51 -3.74 11.52
C ALA A 5 -20.95 -4.23 12.86
N ALA A 6 -19.62 -4.21 13.02
CA ALA A 6 -18.96 -4.53 14.30
C ALA A 6 -19.36 -3.54 15.41
N ASP A 7 -19.38 -2.24 15.11
CA ASP A 7 -19.79 -1.20 16.07
C ASP A 7 -21.28 -1.29 16.41
N ALA A 8 -22.13 -1.74 15.48
CA ALA A 8 -23.55 -1.99 15.75
C ALA A 8 -23.72 -3.20 16.69
N TRP A 9 -23.03 -4.31 16.40
CA TRP A 9 -23.08 -5.52 17.23
C TRP A 9 -22.55 -5.28 18.65
N ALA A 10 -21.47 -4.51 18.81
CA ALA A 10 -20.92 -4.14 20.11
C ALA A 10 -21.92 -3.30 20.93
N ARG A 11 -22.70 -2.42 20.27
CA ARG A 11 -23.74 -1.61 20.94
C ARG A 11 -24.95 -2.45 21.35
N GLU A 12 -25.34 -3.42 20.55
CA GLU A 12 -26.49 -4.31 20.83
C GLU A 12 -26.20 -5.32 21.95
N SER A 13 -24.95 -5.76 22.10
CA SER A 13 -24.56 -6.78 23.07
C SER A 13 -24.38 -6.28 24.50
N GLY A 14 -24.38 -4.95 24.73
CA GLY A 14 -24.29 -4.34 26.06
C GLY A 14 -22.98 -4.60 26.82
N GLN A 15 -22.01 -5.26 26.19
CA GLN A 15 -20.66 -5.49 26.72
C GLN A 15 -19.70 -4.41 26.18
N GLU A 16 -18.73 -3.98 26.99
CA GLU A 16 -17.61 -3.14 26.54
C GLU A 16 -16.62 -3.95 25.68
N THR A 17 -17.10 -4.56 24.59
CA THR A 17 -16.28 -5.37 23.70
C THR A 17 -15.70 -4.48 22.60
N ARG A 18 -14.38 -4.27 22.64
CA ARG A 18 -13.68 -3.53 21.59
C ARG A 18 -13.40 -4.45 20.40
N VAL A 19 -14.10 -4.23 19.29
CA VAL A 19 -13.85 -4.97 18.04
C VAL A 19 -12.85 -4.21 17.17
N SER A 20 -11.78 -4.89 16.80
CA SER A 20 -10.67 -4.35 16.01
C SER A 20 -10.49 -5.18 14.73
N ILE A 21 -10.06 -4.52 13.64
CA ILE A 21 -9.91 -5.16 12.32
C ILE A 21 -8.52 -4.87 11.77
N THR A 22 -7.82 -5.92 11.35
CA THR A 22 -6.52 -5.85 10.68
C THR A 22 -6.46 -6.82 9.49
N GLY A 23 -5.31 -6.87 8.79
CA GLY A 23 -5.06 -7.67 7.60
C GLY A 23 -4.89 -6.81 6.34
N GLU A 24 -4.32 -7.41 5.28
CA GLU A 24 -3.96 -6.69 4.04
C GLU A 24 -5.08 -5.81 3.47
N PRO A 25 -6.36 -6.23 3.42
CA PRO A 25 -7.43 -5.37 2.92
C PRO A 25 -7.67 -4.14 3.80
N ALA A 26 -7.54 -4.29 5.12
CA ALA A 26 -7.68 -3.18 6.06
C ALA A 26 -6.52 -2.18 5.93
N PHE A 27 -5.29 -2.67 5.75
CA PHE A 27 -4.13 -1.83 5.46
C PHE A 27 -4.29 -1.08 4.15
N ALA A 28 -4.65 -1.76 3.05
CA ALA A 28 -4.84 -1.14 1.75
C ALA A 28 -5.91 -0.04 1.79
N ALA A 29 -7.01 -0.27 2.50
CA ALA A 29 -8.07 0.73 2.68
C ALA A 29 -7.61 1.93 3.54
N GLU A 30 -6.88 1.70 4.62
CA GLU A 30 -6.36 2.79 5.46
C GLU A 30 -5.28 3.61 4.76
N ILE A 31 -4.34 2.96 4.08
CA ILE A 31 -3.32 3.62 3.25
C ILE A 31 -3.99 4.43 2.15
N GLY A 32 -4.89 3.81 1.39
CA GLY A 32 -5.60 4.47 0.30
C GLY A 32 -6.39 5.68 0.77
N GLY A 33 -7.17 5.54 1.85
CA GLY A 33 -7.95 6.64 2.42
C GLY A 33 -7.11 7.73 3.10
N ALA A 34 -5.93 7.39 3.65
CA ALA A 34 -4.97 8.38 4.14
C ALA A 34 -4.37 9.17 2.97
N MET A 35 -3.86 8.47 1.95
CA MET A 35 -3.29 9.08 0.74
C MET A 35 -4.31 9.97 0.03
N GLU A 36 -5.57 9.54 -0.11
CA GLU A 36 -6.62 10.36 -0.74
C GLU A 36 -6.87 11.66 0.04
N ARG A 37 -6.97 11.59 1.37
CA ARG A 37 -7.16 12.77 2.23
C ARG A 37 -5.97 13.72 2.14
N ASP A 38 -4.75 13.17 2.16
CA ASP A 38 -3.52 13.96 2.05
C ASP A 38 -3.41 14.60 0.66
N MET A 39 -3.76 13.86 -0.40
CA MET A 39 -3.78 14.39 -1.76
C MET A 39 -4.78 15.53 -1.91
N ARG A 40 -5.99 15.36 -1.35
CA ARG A 40 -7.03 16.39 -1.39
C ARG A 40 -6.57 17.65 -0.63
N ARG A 41 -6.03 17.49 0.57
CA ARG A 41 -5.54 18.61 1.40
C ARG A 41 -4.36 19.33 0.77
N THR A 42 -3.36 18.59 0.29
CA THR A 42 -2.17 19.18 -0.34
C THR A 42 -2.50 19.84 -1.66
N SER A 43 -3.38 19.25 -2.48
CA SER A 43 -3.86 19.86 -3.73
C SER A 43 -4.61 21.16 -3.45
N MET A 44 -5.57 21.17 -2.51
CA MET A 44 -6.28 22.39 -2.12
C MET A 44 -5.32 23.47 -1.61
N LEU A 45 -4.38 23.10 -0.72
CA LEU A 45 -3.39 24.02 -0.19
C LEU A 45 -2.50 24.58 -1.31
N ALA A 46 -1.99 23.73 -2.21
CA ALA A 46 -1.17 24.13 -3.33
C ALA A 46 -1.93 25.09 -4.26
N THR A 47 -3.18 24.79 -4.60
CA THR A 47 -4.03 25.69 -5.40
C THR A 47 -4.20 27.04 -4.73
N VAL A 48 -4.52 27.08 -3.43
CA VAL A 48 -4.67 28.36 -2.69
C VAL A 48 -3.35 29.13 -2.67
N LEU A 49 -2.23 28.49 -2.38
CA LEU A 49 -0.91 29.13 -2.37
C LEU A 49 -0.53 29.68 -3.76
N ILE A 50 -0.81 28.93 -4.82
CA ILE A 50 -0.59 29.36 -6.21
C ILE A 50 -1.48 30.55 -6.56
N LEU A 51 -2.74 30.56 -6.13
CA LEU A 51 -3.65 31.69 -6.33
C LEU A 51 -3.17 32.94 -5.57
N ILE A 52 -2.69 32.79 -4.33
CA ILE A 52 -2.12 33.91 -3.57
C ILE A 52 -0.84 34.43 -4.24
N MET A 53 0.08 33.54 -4.62
CA MET A 53 1.32 33.90 -5.29
C MET A 53 1.06 34.59 -6.63
N GLY A 54 0.18 34.01 -7.43
CA GLY A 54 -0.26 34.57 -8.70
C GLY A 54 -0.91 35.95 -8.50
N TRP A 55 -1.69 36.15 -7.43
CA TRP A 55 -2.31 37.43 -7.11
C TRP A 55 -1.26 38.49 -6.79
N VAL A 56 -0.30 38.17 -5.93
CA VAL A 56 0.80 39.07 -5.55
C VAL A 56 1.62 39.48 -6.78
N MET A 57 1.88 38.56 -7.70
CA MET A 57 2.77 38.77 -8.86
C MET A 57 2.07 39.39 -10.09
N GLN A 58 0.82 38.99 -10.38
CA GLN A 58 0.06 39.46 -11.54
C GLN A 58 -0.73 40.74 -11.22
N ARG A 59 -1.34 40.80 -10.03
CA ARG A 59 -2.28 41.87 -9.57
C ARG A 59 -3.39 42.22 -10.59
N ARG A 60 -3.69 41.33 -11.54
CA ARG A 60 -4.73 41.47 -12.57
C ARG A 60 -5.55 40.18 -12.65
N LEU A 61 -6.83 40.27 -12.31
CA LEU A 61 -7.77 39.15 -12.34
C LEU A 61 -7.88 38.49 -13.72
N ALA A 62 -7.77 39.26 -14.81
CA ALA A 62 -7.86 38.73 -16.17
C ALA A 62 -6.70 37.76 -16.51
N LEU A 63 -5.46 38.12 -16.15
CA LEU A 63 -4.29 37.25 -16.39
C LEU A 63 -4.32 36.02 -15.49
N MET A 64 -4.72 36.21 -14.23
CA MET A 64 -4.91 35.10 -13.30
C MET A 64 -5.98 34.12 -13.75
N GLY A 65 -7.15 34.62 -14.15
CA GLY A 65 -8.26 33.81 -14.65
C GLY A 65 -7.89 33.06 -15.92
N GLY A 66 -7.26 33.74 -16.88
CA GLY A 66 -6.79 33.09 -18.11
C GLY A 66 -5.74 32.01 -17.84
N MET A 67 -4.81 32.27 -16.92
CA MET A 67 -3.80 31.29 -16.53
C MET A 67 -4.41 30.09 -15.80
N GLY A 68 -5.32 30.33 -14.85
CA GLY A 68 -6.06 29.27 -14.16
C GLY A 68 -6.91 28.42 -15.12
N MET A 69 -7.56 29.05 -16.09
CA MET A 69 -8.32 28.36 -17.14
C MET A 69 -7.40 27.44 -17.96
N MET A 70 -6.22 27.92 -18.35
CA MET A 70 -5.27 27.13 -19.14
C MET A 70 -4.69 25.97 -18.34
N VAL A 71 -4.35 26.16 -17.07
CA VAL A 71 -3.88 25.09 -16.20
C VAL A 71 -4.96 24.02 -15.99
N THR A 72 -6.22 24.45 -15.79
CA THR A 72 -7.36 23.52 -15.71
C THR A 72 -7.54 22.76 -17.02
N LEU A 73 -7.42 23.42 -18.17
CA LEU A 73 -7.51 22.76 -19.48
C LEU A 73 -6.38 21.73 -19.67
N VAL A 74 -5.15 22.09 -19.32
CA VAL A 74 -4.00 21.16 -19.35
C VAL A 74 -4.28 19.96 -18.47
N PHE A 75 -4.74 20.17 -17.23
CA PHE A 75 -5.10 19.10 -16.32
C PHE A 75 -6.17 18.17 -16.91
N LEU A 76 -7.27 18.72 -17.46
CA LEU A 76 -8.34 17.93 -18.06
C LEU A 76 -7.87 17.12 -19.27
N VAL A 77 -7.06 17.71 -20.14
CA VAL A 77 -6.49 17.01 -21.30
C VAL A 77 -5.55 15.89 -20.85
N THR A 78 -4.66 16.16 -19.89
CA THR A 78 -3.75 15.14 -19.35
C THR A 78 -4.50 14.03 -18.63
N LEU A 79 -5.54 14.36 -17.86
CA LEU A 79 -6.38 13.37 -17.20
C LEU A 79 -7.14 12.51 -18.22
N GLY A 80 -7.68 13.13 -19.27
CA GLY A 80 -8.36 12.42 -20.36
C GLY A 80 -7.43 11.46 -21.11
N LEU A 81 -6.22 11.91 -21.45
CA LEU A 81 -5.19 11.05 -22.05
C LEU A 81 -4.76 9.94 -21.10
N GLY A 82 -4.62 10.25 -19.80
CA GLY A 82 -4.32 9.28 -18.76
C GLY A 82 -5.37 8.18 -18.63
N GLY A 83 -6.64 8.57 -18.59
CA GLY A 83 -7.77 7.65 -18.57
C GLY A 83 -7.84 6.79 -19.84
N TRP A 84 -7.48 7.35 -21.00
CA TRP A 84 -7.42 6.59 -22.25
C TRP A 84 -6.28 5.57 -22.29
N ILE A 85 -5.11 5.91 -21.74
CA ILE A 85 -3.92 5.03 -21.74
C ILE A 85 -4.06 3.90 -20.70
N TYR A 86 -4.54 4.21 -19.49
CA TYR A 86 -4.49 3.28 -18.36
C TYR A 86 -5.83 2.71 -17.93
N GLY A 87 -6.95 3.37 -18.25
CA GLY A 87 -8.30 3.01 -17.76
C GLY A 87 -8.49 3.33 -16.28
N GLU A 88 -7.65 2.77 -15.41
CA GLU A 88 -7.63 2.97 -13.97
C GLU A 88 -6.35 3.65 -13.51
N LEU A 89 -6.51 4.64 -12.62
CA LEU A 89 -5.40 5.39 -12.04
C LEU A 89 -5.14 4.90 -10.62
N SER A 90 -3.87 4.61 -10.32
CA SER A 90 -3.47 4.33 -8.94
C SER A 90 -3.63 5.57 -8.05
N ILE A 91 -3.84 5.35 -6.76
CA ILE A 91 -3.93 6.44 -5.76
C ILE A 91 -2.63 7.26 -5.71
N MET A 92 -1.48 6.60 -5.95
CA MET A 92 -0.19 7.28 -6.09
C MET A 92 -0.17 8.19 -7.32
N ALA A 93 -0.64 7.70 -8.48
CA ALA A 93 -0.72 8.48 -9.70
C ALA A 93 -1.63 9.71 -9.56
N ALA A 94 -2.68 9.66 -8.72
CA ALA A 94 -3.56 10.81 -8.47
C ALA A 94 -2.82 12.09 -8.02
N GLY A 95 -1.61 11.95 -7.45
CA GLY A 95 -0.77 13.08 -7.07
C GLY A 95 -0.15 13.86 -8.22
N PHE A 96 -0.23 13.36 -9.46
CA PHE A 96 0.20 14.09 -10.64
C PHE A 96 -0.48 15.46 -10.75
N ALA A 97 -1.74 15.58 -10.30
CA ALA A 97 -2.53 16.80 -10.39
C ALA A 97 -1.86 17.98 -9.65
N ALA A 98 -1.46 17.77 -8.40
CA ALA A 98 -0.82 18.78 -7.57
C ALA A 98 0.53 19.22 -8.16
N ILE A 99 1.32 18.25 -8.63
CA ILE A 99 2.64 18.48 -9.25
C ILE A 99 2.46 19.26 -10.56
N LEU A 100 1.57 18.80 -11.43
CA LEU A 100 1.33 19.37 -12.74
C LEU A 100 0.84 20.82 -12.65
N ILE A 101 -0.10 21.10 -11.74
CA ILE A 101 -0.60 22.47 -11.52
C ILE A 101 0.55 23.40 -11.13
N GLY A 102 1.43 22.97 -10.21
CA GLY A 102 2.59 23.77 -9.81
C GLY A 102 3.55 24.07 -10.97
N LEU A 103 3.91 23.04 -11.74
CA LEU A 103 4.92 23.17 -12.80
C LEU A 103 4.40 23.92 -14.03
N VAL A 104 3.15 23.71 -14.45
CA VAL A 104 2.59 24.37 -15.64
C VAL A 104 2.32 25.86 -15.38
N VAL A 105 2.00 26.22 -14.14
CA VAL A 105 1.84 27.62 -13.70
C VAL A 105 3.10 28.43 -13.99
N ASP A 106 4.30 27.87 -13.84
CA ASP A 106 5.55 28.57 -14.09
C ASP A 106 5.66 29.06 -15.55
N TYR A 107 5.15 28.30 -16.52
CA TYR A 107 5.10 28.75 -17.92
C TYR A 107 4.24 29.99 -18.09
N GLY A 108 3.08 30.00 -17.43
CA GLY A 108 2.18 31.14 -17.43
C GLY A 108 2.83 32.38 -16.79
N VAL A 109 3.61 32.19 -15.73
CA VAL A 109 4.37 33.27 -15.08
C VAL A 109 5.42 33.86 -16.02
N VAL A 110 6.27 33.02 -16.62
CA VAL A 110 7.33 33.47 -17.55
C VAL A 110 6.73 34.21 -18.74
N ILE A 111 5.67 33.65 -19.35
CA ILE A 111 4.95 34.29 -20.46
C ILE A 111 4.34 35.62 -20.05
N SER A 112 3.76 35.71 -18.85
CA SER A 112 3.16 36.94 -18.34
C SER A 112 4.21 38.01 -18.02
N GLN A 113 5.40 37.62 -17.54
CA GLN A 113 6.50 38.54 -17.28
C GLN A 113 7.07 39.11 -18.58
N GLU A 114 7.33 38.27 -19.59
CA GLU A 114 7.77 38.73 -20.90
C GLU A 114 6.70 39.57 -21.62
N ALA A 115 5.42 39.24 -21.47
CA ALA A 115 4.32 40.04 -22.00
C ALA A 115 4.24 41.45 -21.39
N LYS A 116 4.70 41.65 -20.15
CA LYS A 116 4.79 42.99 -19.55
C LYS A 116 5.94 43.81 -20.16
N HIS A 117 7.06 43.19 -20.53
CA HIS A 117 8.19 43.87 -21.15
C HIS A 117 7.98 44.14 -22.64
N ALA A 118 7.25 43.27 -23.34
CA ALA A 118 7.02 43.34 -24.78
C ALA A 118 5.96 44.36 -25.24
N GLY A 119 5.33 45.11 -24.33
CA GLY A 119 4.40 46.20 -24.67
C GLY A 119 3.17 45.80 -25.47
N GLY A 120 2.84 44.50 -25.55
CA GLY A 120 1.68 43.99 -26.30
C GLY A 120 2.00 43.25 -27.60
N ASP A 121 3.27 43.21 -28.04
CA ASP A 121 3.64 42.48 -29.25
C ASP A 121 3.83 40.97 -28.97
N ALA A 122 2.85 40.17 -29.40
CA ALA A 122 2.88 38.72 -29.24
C ALA A 122 4.08 38.06 -29.96
N SER A 123 4.63 38.67 -31.02
CA SER A 123 5.78 38.13 -31.74
C SER A 123 7.07 38.22 -30.91
N VAL A 124 7.24 39.32 -30.18
CA VAL A 124 8.37 39.54 -29.26
C VAL A 124 8.30 38.58 -28.08
N VAL A 125 7.11 38.46 -27.45
CA VAL A 125 6.90 37.50 -26.35
C VAL A 125 7.20 36.08 -26.81
N ARG A 126 6.70 35.69 -28.00
CA ARG A 126 6.91 34.35 -28.56
C ARG A 126 8.40 34.07 -28.81
N ARG A 127 9.16 35.04 -29.30
CA ARG A 127 10.60 34.88 -29.55
C ARG A 127 11.37 34.70 -28.24
N ALA A 128 10.98 35.42 -27.19
CA ALA A 128 11.62 35.32 -25.87
C ALA A 128 11.27 34.02 -25.12
N THR A 129 10.02 33.55 -25.20
CA THR A 129 9.53 32.46 -24.34
C THR A 129 9.51 31.08 -25.00
N ARG A 130 9.42 30.99 -26.34
CA ARG A 130 9.25 29.70 -27.03
C ARG A 130 10.37 28.71 -26.70
N ALA A 131 11.63 29.10 -26.88
CA ALA A 131 12.75 28.19 -26.65
C ALA A 131 12.90 27.83 -25.16
N PRO A 132 12.90 28.79 -24.21
CA PRO A 132 13.00 28.47 -22.79
C PRO A 132 11.87 27.54 -22.29
N VAL A 133 10.62 27.81 -22.67
CA VAL A 133 9.47 26.99 -22.24
C VAL A 133 9.53 25.58 -22.83
N ILE A 134 9.89 25.43 -24.10
CA ILE A 134 10.04 24.10 -24.73
C ILE A 134 11.16 23.30 -24.05
N TRP A 135 12.32 23.90 -23.80
CA TRP A 135 13.43 23.22 -23.15
C TRP A 135 13.11 22.85 -21.69
N ALA A 136 12.46 23.75 -20.95
CA ALA A 136 11.99 23.45 -19.60
C ALA A 136 11.00 22.28 -19.59
N ALA A 137 10.06 22.24 -20.54
CA ALA A 137 9.11 21.15 -20.66
C ALA A 137 9.75 19.83 -21.04
N LEU A 138 10.66 19.84 -22.01
CA LEU A 138 11.31 18.62 -22.49
C LEU A 138 12.20 18.00 -21.43
N THR A 139 13.01 18.81 -20.74
CA THR A 139 13.89 18.34 -19.66
C THR A 139 13.10 17.82 -18.47
N THR A 140 12.04 18.52 -18.06
CA THR A 140 11.16 18.07 -16.97
C THR A 140 10.41 16.79 -17.36
N ALA A 141 9.85 16.73 -18.57
CA ALA A 141 9.18 15.54 -19.06
C ALA A 141 10.13 14.33 -19.13
N ALA A 142 11.38 14.52 -19.58
CA ALA A 142 12.38 13.46 -19.61
C ALA A 142 12.67 12.89 -18.21
N VAL A 143 12.78 13.75 -17.19
CA VAL A 143 12.97 13.31 -15.79
C VAL A 143 11.77 12.52 -15.29
N PHE A 144 10.54 12.96 -15.57
CA PHE A 144 9.35 12.24 -15.15
C PHE A 144 9.14 10.94 -15.94
N PHE A 145 9.48 10.89 -17.23
CA PHE A 145 9.47 9.65 -18.00
C PHE A 145 10.52 8.65 -17.53
N ALA A 146 11.65 9.10 -16.96
CA ALA A 146 12.62 8.20 -16.36
C ALA A 146 12.05 7.39 -15.17
N LEU A 147 10.97 7.88 -14.52
CA LEU A 147 10.25 7.11 -13.50
C LEU A 147 9.59 5.84 -14.06
N ASN A 148 9.40 5.74 -15.38
CA ASN A 148 8.93 4.50 -16.02
C ASN A 148 9.93 3.34 -15.90
N LEU A 149 11.19 3.62 -15.55
CA LEU A 149 12.19 2.58 -15.24
C LEU A 149 12.02 2.00 -13.83
N SER A 150 11.10 2.55 -13.01
CA SER A 150 10.82 2.05 -11.68
C SER A 150 10.03 0.74 -11.72
N GLY A 151 10.33 -0.18 -10.78
CA GLY A 151 9.54 -1.38 -10.55
C GLY A 151 8.18 -1.13 -9.88
N LEU A 152 7.84 0.12 -9.55
CA LEU A 152 6.57 0.50 -8.91
C LEU A 152 5.59 1.06 -9.96
N PRO A 153 4.52 0.32 -10.33
CA PRO A 153 3.59 0.74 -11.39
C PRO A 153 2.93 2.10 -11.13
N GLY A 154 2.61 2.41 -9.87
CA GLY A 154 2.01 3.69 -9.50
C GLY A 154 2.94 4.89 -9.75
N LEU A 155 4.26 4.70 -9.59
CA LEU A 155 5.25 5.74 -9.84
C LEU A 155 5.48 5.95 -11.34
N ALA A 156 5.48 4.87 -12.13
CA ALA A 156 5.52 4.94 -13.59
C ALA A 156 4.29 5.66 -14.17
N GLN A 157 3.09 5.33 -13.68
CA GLN A 157 1.85 6.04 -14.06
C GLN A 157 1.94 7.54 -13.73
N LEU A 158 2.39 7.90 -12.51
CA LEU A 158 2.62 9.30 -12.12
C LEU A 158 3.58 9.99 -13.09
N GLY A 159 4.73 9.38 -13.36
CA GLY A 159 5.75 9.91 -14.25
C GLY A 159 5.24 10.16 -15.67
N THR A 160 4.50 9.20 -16.22
CA THR A 160 3.92 9.35 -17.56
C THR A 160 2.87 10.46 -17.61
N LEU A 161 1.98 10.56 -16.62
CA LEU A 161 0.97 11.63 -16.55
C LEU A 161 1.61 13.01 -16.45
N VAL A 162 2.58 13.18 -15.54
CA VAL A 162 3.28 14.48 -15.42
C VAL A 162 4.04 14.78 -16.71
N GLY A 163 4.78 13.82 -17.29
CA GLY A 163 5.53 14.01 -18.53
C GLY A 163 4.66 14.46 -19.71
N ILE A 164 3.53 13.78 -19.94
CA ILE A 164 2.54 14.18 -20.96
C ILE A 164 1.98 15.56 -20.62
N GLY A 165 1.63 15.81 -19.36
CA GLY A 165 1.10 17.09 -18.92
C GLY A 165 2.06 18.26 -19.09
N MET A 166 3.37 18.05 -18.95
CA MET A 166 4.37 19.08 -19.22
C MET A 166 4.42 19.46 -20.70
N ILE A 167 4.32 18.47 -21.60
CA ILE A 167 4.33 18.69 -23.06
C ILE A 167 3.02 19.37 -23.48
N VAL A 168 1.87 18.86 -23.05
CA VAL A 168 0.55 19.47 -23.30
C VAL A 168 0.51 20.90 -22.73
N GLY A 169 1.04 21.09 -21.52
CA GLY A 169 1.18 22.38 -20.85
C GLY A 169 1.96 23.38 -21.68
N ALA A 170 3.13 23.00 -22.19
CA ALA A 170 3.93 23.87 -23.04
C ALA A 170 3.20 24.24 -24.34
N ILE A 171 2.55 23.27 -24.98
CA ILE A 171 1.79 23.49 -26.22
C ILE A 171 0.63 24.46 -25.97
N LEU A 172 -0.23 24.20 -24.99
CA LEU A 172 -1.40 25.03 -24.70
C LEU A 172 -1.01 26.42 -24.20
N MET A 173 0.02 26.54 -23.36
CA MET A 173 0.50 27.83 -22.89
C MET A 173 1.10 28.68 -24.01
N LEU A 174 1.91 28.10 -24.89
CA LEU A 174 2.50 28.84 -26.01
C LEU A 174 1.49 29.16 -27.12
N ALA A 175 0.52 28.28 -27.37
CA ALA A 175 -0.46 28.46 -28.44
C ALA A 175 -1.62 29.39 -28.03
N MET A 176 -2.16 29.21 -26.83
CA MET A 176 -3.39 29.89 -26.40
C MET A 176 -3.16 30.96 -25.34
N PHE A 177 -2.38 30.67 -24.30
CA PHE A 177 -2.15 31.63 -23.22
C PHE A 177 -1.29 32.82 -23.66
N LEU A 178 -0.24 32.57 -24.44
CA LEU A 178 0.68 33.60 -24.92
C LEU A 178 0.01 34.76 -25.69
N PRO A 179 -0.82 34.53 -26.72
CA PRO A 179 -1.51 35.62 -27.40
C PRO A 179 -2.51 36.34 -26.50
N PHE A 180 -3.15 35.62 -25.56
CA PHE A 180 -4.03 36.22 -24.57
C PHE A 180 -3.26 37.15 -23.61
N ALA A 181 -2.14 36.67 -23.07
CA ALA A 181 -1.29 37.42 -22.14
C ALA A 181 -0.69 38.68 -22.80
N ALA A 182 -0.24 38.57 -24.06
CA ALA A 182 0.26 39.70 -24.83
C ALA A 182 -0.81 40.81 -24.95
N LYS A 183 -2.05 40.46 -25.32
CA LYS A 183 -3.16 41.44 -25.41
C LYS A 183 -3.59 42.00 -24.06
N ALA A 184 -3.63 41.17 -23.02
CA ALA A 184 -4.06 41.57 -21.69
C ALA A 184 -3.04 42.47 -20.95
N CYS A 185 -1.76 42.47 -21.36
CA CYS A 185 -0.70 43.29 -20.78
C CYS A 185 -0.57 44.71 -21.36
N VAL A 186 -1.23 45.03 -22.48
CA VAL A 186 -1.13 46.31 -23.23
C VAL A 186 -1.36 47.58 -22.37
N LYS A 187 -2.15 47.50 -21.29
CA LYS A 187 -2.58 48.69 -20.50
C LYS A 187 -1.69 49.04 -19.31
N ARG A 188 -0.35 49.03 -19.41
CA ARG A 188 0.46 49.60 -18.33
C ARG A 188 1.62 50.40 -18.91
N ASP A 189 1.67 51.69 -18.60
CA ASP A 189 2.95 52.41 -18.60
C ASP A 189 3.95 51.57 -17.82
N PRO A 190 5.20 51.44 -18.31
CA PRO A 190 6.25 50.73 -17.59
C PRO A 190 6.38 51.39 -16.23
N GLY A 191 5.77 50.76 -15.22
CA GLY A 191 5.75 51.29 -13.88
C GLY A 191 7.18 51.34 -13.38
N GLN A 192 7.79 52.53 -13.42
CA GLN A 192 8.92 52.91 -12.59
C GLN A 192 8.50 52.71 -11.12
N ARG A 193 8.59 51.49 -10.62
CA ARG A 193 8.56 51.19 -9.18
C ARG A 193 9.59 50.11 -8.93
N GLY A 194 10.62 50.53 -8.20
CA GLY A 194 11.88 49.81 -7.99
C GLY A 194 11.67 48.37 -7.57
N GLY A 195 12.55 47.51 -8.08
CA GLY A 195 12.73 46.19 -7.49
C GLY A 195 12.87 46.36 -5.98
N GLY A 196 12.09 45.60 -5.21
CA GLY A 196 12.40 45.44 -3.79
C GLY A 196 13.89 45.10 -3.65
N PRO A 197 14.54 45.47 -2.54
CA PRO A 197 15.99 45.43 -2.43
C PRO A 197 16.49 44.01 -2.68
N LEU A 198 16.93 43.74 -3.91
CA LEU A 198 17.57 42.50 -4.25
C LEU A 198 18.85 42.46 -3.39
N PRO A 199 19.07 41.40 -2.61
CA PRO A 199 20.27 41.30 -1.79
C PRO A 199 21.49 41.47 -2.70
N SER A 200 22.45 42.31 -2.28
CA SER A 200 23.65 42.57 -3.09
C SER A 200 24.32 41.25 -3.50
N ARG A 201 24.97 41.20 -4.67
CA ARG A 201 25.73 40.00 -5.11
C ARG A 201 26.67 39.45 -4.02
N LYS A 202 27.24 40.33 -3.19
CA LYS A 202 28.09 39.96 -2.05
C LYS A 202 27.31 39.26 -0.94
N LEU A 203 26.10 39.74 -0.62
CA LEU A 203 25.21 39.11 0.37
C LEU A 203 24.69 37.76 -0.13
N GLY A 204 24.29 37.66 -1.40
CA GLY A 204 23.87 36.38 -2.01
C GLY A 204 24.97 35.32 -1.93
N ARG A 205 26.21 35.68 -2.33
CA ARG A 205 27.37 34.77 -2.23
C ARG A 205 27.67 34.35 -0.78
N ARG A 206 27.59 35.29 0.18
CA ARG A 206 27.78 34.97 1.61
C ARG A 206 26.73 33.99 2.11
N LEU A 207 25.46 34.20 1.78
CA LEU A 207 24.36 33.30 2.16
C LEU A 207 24.54 31.90 1.57
N THR A 208 24.90 31.78 0.28
CA THR A 208 25.15 30.48 -0.35
C THR A 208 26.31 29.74 0.32
N VAL A 209 27.41 30.44 0.62
CA VAL A 209 28.57 29.85 1.31
C VAL A 209 28.20 29.41 2.74
N ILE A 210 27.45 30.24 3.47
CA ILE A 210 26.98 29.89 4.82
C ILE A 210 26.07 28.67 4.79
N LEU A 211 25.10 28.60 3.87
CA LEU A 211 24.22 27.43 3.70
C LEU A 211 25.00 26.16 3.34
N ALA A 212 25.98 26.26 2.44
CA ALA A 212 26.82 25.13 2.05
C ALA A 212 27.70 24.64 3.21
N LEU A 213 28.33 25.56 3.94
CA LEU A 213 29.13 25.23 5.12
C LEU A 213 28.27 24.67 6.26
N ALA A 214 27.06 25.19 6.46
CA ALA A 214 26.12 24.66 7.44
C ALA A 214 25.67 23.25 7.08
N ALA A 215 25.35 22.99 5.80
CA ALA A 215 25.02 21.65 5.33
C ALA A 215 26.20 20.66 5.52
N LEU A 216 27.41 21.07 5.15
CA LEU A 216 28.63 20.29 5.36
C LEU A 216 28.93 20.07 6.84
N ALA A 217 28.71 21.07 7.69
CA ALA A 217 28.88 20.96 9.13
C ALA A 217 27.87 19.98 9.74
N VAL A 218 26.61 20.02 9.32
CA VAL A 218 25.59 19.05 9.77
C VAL A 218 25.96 17.63 9.34
N LEU A 219 26.39 17.43 8.09
CA LEU A 219 26.84 16.13 7.59
C LEU A 219 28.12 15.65 8.29
N GLY A 220 29.04 16.57 8.60
CA GLY A 220 30.28 16.27 9.32
C GLY A 220 30.06 15.94 10.80
N PHE A 221 29.15 16.64 11.48
CA PHE A 221 28.84 16.41 12.90
C PHE A 221 27.89 15.23 13.13
N ARG A 222 26.87 15.05 12.27
CA ARG A 222 25.85 14.01 12.45
C ARG A 222 26.12 12.74 11.65
N GLY A 223 27.13 12.76 10.79
CA GLY A 223 27.43 11.67 9.86
C GLY A 223 26.42 11.59 8.71
N MET A 224 26.66 10.68 7.77
CA MET A 224 25.68 10.36 6.74
C MET A 224 24.44 9.72 7.39
N PRO A 225 23.22 10.15 7.03
CA PRO A 225 22.02 9.50 7.53
C PRO A 225 21.99 8.03 7.11
N GLY A 226 21.73 7.13 8.05
CA GLY A 226 21.58 5.71 7.77
C GLY A 226 20.34 5.41 6.92
N ILE A 227 20.43 4.37 6.09
CA ILE A 227 19.29 3.85 5.31
C ILE A 227 18.57 2.82 6.18
N SER A 228 17.30 3.08 6.49
CA SER A 228 16.44 2.14 7.21
C SER A 228 15.57 1.38 6.20
N PHE A 229 15.52 0.06 6.35
CA PHE A 229 14.67 -0.84 5.55
C PHE A 229 13.43 -1.28 6.31
N ASP A 230 13.03 -0.52 7.33
CA ASP A 230 11.88 -0.84 8.16
C ASP A 230 10.58 -0.71 7.34
N PRO A 231 9.83 -1.80 7.13
CA PRO A 231 8.56 -1.77 6.41
C PRO A 231 7.54 -0.80 7.04
N ALA A 232 7.65 -0.53 8.34
CA ALA A 232 6.79 0.42 9.04
C ALA A 232 6.92 1.86 8.49
N LEU A 233 8.03 2.20 7.82
CA LEU A 233 8.25 3.52 7.23
C LEU A 233 7.35 3.80 6.02
N ILE A 234 6.76 2.77 5.41
CA ILE A 234 5.83 2.89 4.29
C ILE A 234 4.38 2.96 4.80
N HIS A 235 4.13 2.61 6.07
CA HIS A 235 2.80 2.65 6.65
C HIS A 235 2.38 4.08 7.06
N PRO A 236 1.07 4.38 7.06
CA PRO A 236 0.57 5.66 7.55
C PRO A 236 0.90 5.80 9.03
N ARG A 237 1.32 7.00 9.46
CA ARG A 237 1.68 7.29 10.86
C ARG A 237 0.57 6.92 11.85
N ASP A 238 -0.68 7.04 11.44
CA ASP A 238 -1.87 6.67 12.23
C ASP A 238 -2.68 5.58 11.51
N SER A 239 -2.16 4.35 11.47
CA SER A 239 -2.93 3.18 11.04
C SER A 239 -3.47 2.41 12.25
N LYS A 240 -4.81 2.25 12.32
CA LYS A 240 -5.44 1.42 13.36
C LYS A 240 -5.18 -0.05 13.06
N ALA A 241 -5.17 -0.46 11.79
CA ALA A 241 -4.87 -1.82 11.39
C ALA A 241 -3.43 -2.23 11.77
N ALA A 242 -2.46 -1.32 11.64
CA ALA A 242 -1.08 -1.52 12.08
C ALA A 242 -1.00 -1.78 13.59
N LYS A 243 -1.63 -0.91 14.40
CA LYS A 243 -1.66 -1.06 15.85
C LYS A 243 -2.29 -2.38 16.27
N VAL A 244 -3.42 -2.75 15.68
CA VAL A 244 -4.09 -4.03 15.98
C VAL A 244 -3.21 -5.23 15.60
N LEU A 245 -2.44 -5.14 14.52
CA LEU A 245 -1.50 -6.19 14.14
C LEU A 245 -0.32 -6.29 15.12
N GLU A 246 0.16 -5.16 15.62
CA GLU A 246 1.19 -5.08 16.65
C GLU A 246 0.68 -5.62 17.99
N ASP A 247 -0.54 -5.28 18.37
CA ASP A 247 -1.24 -5.83 19.54
C ASP A 247 -1.35 -7.36 19.41
N ILE A 248 -1.80 -7.87 18.25
CA ILE A 248 -1.86 -9.32 17.97
C ILE A 248 -0.47 -9.94 18.02
N ALA A 249 0.56 -9.31 17.46
CA ALA A 249 1.91 -9.84 17.50
C ALA A 249 2.50 -9.85 18.92
N THR A 250 2.03 -8.97 19.80
CA THR A 250 2.47 -8.88 21.20
C THR A 250 1.75 -9.91 22.07
N GLU A 251 0.42 -10.01 21.94
CA GLU A 251 -0.40 -10.97 22.70
C GLU A 251 -0.30 -12.40 22.17
N PHE A 252 -0.13 -12.55 20.86
CA PHE A 252 0.03 -13.83 20.16
C PHE A 252 1.33 -13.81 19.35
N PRO A 253 2.51 -13.97 20.01
CA PRO A 253 3.82 -13.96 19.34
C PRO A 253 3.89 -14.93 18.16
N ASP A 254 3.17 -16.04 18.28
CA ASP A 254 3.06 -17.10 17.29
C ASP A 254 2.34 -16.68 15.99
N TRP A 255 1.54 -15.63 16.05
CA TRP A 255 0.78 -15.08 14.92
C TRP A 255 1.39 -13.78 14.39
N GLY A 256 2.54 -13.37 14.94
CA GLY A 256 3.26 -12.16 14.53
C GLY A 256 3.75 -12.20 13.09
N ILE A 257 3.87 -11.02 12.48
CA ILE A 257 4.38 -10.83 11.12
C ILE A 257 5.87 -11.10 10.94
N ASN A 258 6.61 -11.26 12.04
CA ASN A 258 8.05 -11.52 12.01
C ASN A 258 8.39 -13.00 11.76
N GLY A 259 7.38 -13.88 11.71
CA GLY A 259 7.55 -15.29 11.35
C GLY A 259 7.76 -15.48 9.84
N TRP A 260 8.76 -16.28 9.50
CA TRP A 260 9.05 -16.69 8.13
C TRP A 260 7.95 -17.61 7.64
N ARG A 261 7.36 -17.30 6.47
CA ARG A 261 6.32 -18.16 5.89
C ARG A 261 6.93 -19.10 4.86
N MET A 262 6.95 -20.40 5.17
CA MET A 262 7.38 -21.43 4.23
C MET A 262 6.17 -22.04 3.51
N VAL A 263 6.33 -22.26 2.20
CA VAL A 263 5.33 -22.95 1.38
C VAL A 263 5.94 -24.24 0.85
N ALA A 264 5.37 -25.37 1.27
CA ALA A 264 5.76 -26.69 0.76
C ALA A 264 4.65 -27.24 -0.15
N LYS A 265 5.09 -27.79 -1.28
CA LYS A 265 4.24 -28.43 -2.31
C LYS A 265 4.68 -29.88 -2.53
N ALA A 266 3.72 -30.78 -2.66
CA ALA A 266 3.94 -32.16 -3.08
C ALA A 266 2.81 -32.65 -3.99
N ASP A 267 3.10 -33.68 -4.78
CA ASP A 267 2.16 -34.26 -5.75
C ASP A 267 1.31 -35.39 -5.17
N SER A 268 1.66 -35.88 -3.97
CA SER A 268 0.91 -36.89 -3.22
C SER A 268 0.91 -36.57 -1.72
N ASP A 269 -0.07 -37.13 -1.00
CA ASP A 269 -0.18 -36.96 0.47
C ASP A 269 1.03 -37.57 1.21
N ALA A 270 1.48 -38.75 0.79
CA ALA A 270 2.67 -39.39 1.34
C ALA A 270 3.94 -38.56 1.08
N GLY A 271 4.06 -37.98 -0.12
CA GLY A 271 5.18 -37.08 -0.45
C GLY A 271 5.14 -35.77 0.36
N MET A 272 3.95 -35.26 0.65
CA MET A 272 3.77 -34.09 1.51
C MET A 272 4.19 -34.40 2.95
N LEU A 273 3.74 -35.53 3.50
CA LEU A 273 4.10 -35.96 4.85
C LEU A 273 5.61 -36.15 4.99
N ALA A 274 6.25 -36.84 4.04
CA ALA A 274 7.70 -37.01 4.01
C ALA A 274 8.43 -35.64 3.98
N LYS A 275 7.94 -34.68 3.19
CA LYS A 275 8.49 -33.31 3.18
C LYS A 275 8.32 -32.60 4.52
N ILE A 276 7.15 -32.65 5.13
CA ILE A 276 6.90 -31.98 6.42
C ILE A 276 7.80 -32.58 7.50
N THR A 277 7.92 -33.91 7.55
CA THR A 277 8.79 -34.62 8.50
C THR A 277 10.27 -34.28 8.28
N GLU A 278 10.72 -34.19 7.04
CA GLU A 278 12.09 -33.76 6.73
C GLU A 278 12.34 -32.31 7.12
N ILE A 279 11.38 -31.41 6.90
CA ILE A 279 11.47 -30.01 7.36
C ILE A 279 11.58 -29.98 8.88
N ARG A 280 10.74 -30.73 9.59
CA ARG A 280 10.78 -30.82 11.06
C ARG A 280 12.16 -31.26 11.54
N ARG A 281 12.67 -32.34 10.97
CA ARG A 281 13.99 -32.87 11.29
C ARG A 281 15.09 -31.80 11.10
N ARG A 282 15.04 -31.03 10.02
CA ARG A 282 16.02 -29.95 9.77
C ARG A 282 15.94 -28.84 10.81
N PHE A 283 14.74 -28.40 11.18
CA PHE A 283 14.57 -27.41 12.24
C PHE A 283 15.08 -27.91 13.59
N ASP A 284 14.80 -29.18 13.94
CA ASP A 284 15.30 -29.78 15.19
C ASP A 284 16.86 -29.83 15.23
N HIS A 285 17.53 -29.89 14.07
CA HIS A 285 19.00 -29.88 13.96
C HIS A 285 19.60 -28.49 13.72
N SER A 286 18.79 -27.44 13.65
CA SER A 286 19.21 -26.07 13.35
C SER A 286 18.61 -25.11 14.37
N PRO A 287 19.17 -25.04 15.60
CA PRO A 287 18.64 -24.18 16.67
C PRO A 287 18.63 -22.68 16.29
N GLU A 288 19.45 -22.28 15.31
CA GLU A 288 19.47 -20.94 14.71
C GLU A 288 18.18 -20.55 13.97
N LEU A 289 17.35 -21.53 13.59
CA LEU A 289 16.09 -21.31 12.86
C LEU A 289 14.87 -21.21 13.79
N GLY A 290 15.07 -21.39 15.10
CA GLY A 290 13.99 -21.34 16.10
C GLY A 290 13.00 -22.50 15.98
N ASP A 291 11.80 -22.31 16.52
CA ASP A 291 10.73 -23.33 16.49
C ASP A 291 9.88 -23.19 15.21
N ALA A 292 9.51 -24.35 14.64
CA ALA A 292 8.69 -24.43 13.44
C ALA A 292 7.34 -25.09 13.74
N ARG A 293 6.27 -24.34 13.50
CA ARG A 293 4.90 -24.86 13.61
C ARG A 293 4.47 -25.54 12.33
N LEU A 294 4.74 -26.84 12.28
CA LEU A 294 4.37 -27.71 11.18
C LEU A 294 3.04 -28.44 11.48
N PRO A 295 2.22 -28.72 10.47
CA PRO A 295 0.89 -29.34 10.60
C PRO A 295 0.97 -30.85 10.74
N LEU A 296 2.01 -31.37 11.41
CA LEU A 296 2.27 -32.82 11.43
C LEU A 296 1.06 -33.61 11.94
N GLY A 297 0.30 -33.05 12.89
CA GLY A 297 -0.94 -33.67 13.39
C GLY A 297 -2.20 -33.43 12.54
N TRP A 298 -2.13 -32.59 11.51
CA TRP A 298 -3.28 -32.23 10.67
C TRP A 298 -3.18 -32.83 9.26
N TRP A 299 -1.99 -33.22 8.83
CA TRP A 299 -1.81 -33.90 7.56
C TRP A 299 -2.14 -35.39 7.69
N PRO A 300 -2.88 -35.98 6.73
CA PRO A 300 -3.19 -37.41 6.76
C PRO A 300 -1.92 -38.28 6.75
N ASP A 301 -1.87 -39.23 7.68
CA ASP A 301 -0.87 -40.29 7.74
C ASP A 301 -1.55 -41.65 7.68
N GLU A 302 -1.38 -42.33 6.54
CA GLU A 302 -1.97 -43.64 6.27
C GLU A 302 -1.38 -44.74 7.17
N ALA A 303 -0.08 -44.66 7.49
CA ALA A 303 0.59 -45.63 8.35
C ALA A 303 0.09 -45.50 9.79
N ALA A 304 -0.04 -44.28 10.30
CA ALA A 304 -0.59 -44.03 11.63
C ALA A 304 -2.06 -44.44 11.74
N GLN A 305 -2.89 -44.17 10.71
CA GLN A 305 -4.28 -44.66 10.69
C GLN A 305 -4.34 -46.18 10.67
N GLY A 306 -3.44 -46.83 9.93
CA GLY A 306 -3.33 -48.28 9.90
C GLY A 306 -2.99 -48.88 11.26
N GLN A 307 -1.99 -48.34 11.95
CA GLN A 307 -1.58 -48.78 13.30
C GLN A 307 -2.69 -48.55 14.33
N ASN A 308 -3.36 -47.40 14.27
CA ASN A 308 -4.42 -47.07 15.22
C ASN A 308 -5.71 -47.87 15.00
N ARG A 309 -5.92 -48.47 13.82
CA ARG A 309 -7.17 -49.15 13.44
C ARG A 309 -7.62 -50.20 14.46
N GLU A 310 -6.69 -51.03 14.95
CA GLU A 310 -7.00 -52.06 15.95
C GLU A 310 -7.45 -51.44 17.28
N ALA A 311 -6.74 -50.41 17.75
CA ALA A 311 -7.08 -49.70 18.98
C ALA A 311 -8.44 -48.98 18.87
N LEU A 312 -8.71 -48.33 17.73
CA LEU A 312 -9.99 -47.69 17.44
C LEU A 312 -11.12 -48.74 17.39
N GLY A 313 -10.86 -49.92 16.83
CA GLY A 313 -11.81 -51.03 16.79
C GLY A 313 -12.16 -51.55 18.20
N LYS A 314 -11.16 -51.76 19.06
CA LYS A 314 -11.36 -52.13 20.47
C LYS A 314 -12.17 -51.08 21.23
N LEU A 315 -11.87 -49.80 21.01
CA LEU A 315 -12.56 -48.68 21.66
C LEU A 315 -14.02 -48.56 21.16
N ALA A 316 -14.24 -48.73 19.86
CA ALA A 316 -15.57 -48.72 19.26
C ALA A 316 -16.43 -49.89 19.73
N ALA A 317 -15.84 -51.09 19.89
CA ALA A 317 -16.54 -52.27 20.41
C ALA A 317 -17.03 -52.07 21.86
N ARG A 318 -16.30 -51.29 22.67
CA ARG A 318 -16.67 -50.93 24.05
C ARG A 318 -17.53 -49.67 24.15
N SER A 319 -17.96 -49.08 23.04
CA SER A 319 -18.71 -47.82 23.06
C SER A 319 -20.00 -47.88 23.86
N ALA A 320 -20.75 -48.98 23.79
CA ALA A 320 -21.97 -49.18 24.57
C ALA A 320 -21.70 -49.21 26.08
N GLU A 321 -20.70 -49.98 26.50
CA GLU A 321 -20.24 -50.07 27.89
C GLU A 321 -19.80 -48.70 28.43
N LEU A 322 -18.99 -47.96 27.66
CA LEU A 322 -18.47 -46.64 28.05
C LEU A 322 -19.57 -45.57 28.15
N LEU A 323 -20.55 -45.61 27.23
CA LEU A 323 -21.67 -44.69 27.26
C LEU A 323 -22.63 -44.99 28.42
N ASP A 324 -22.87 -46.27 28.72
CA ASP A 324 -23.72 -46.71 29.84
C ASP A 324 -23.09 -46.39 31.21
N ALA A 325 -21.77 -46.56 31.33
CA ALA A 325 -21.03 -46.14 32.51
C ALA A 325 -21.09 -44.62 32.72
N ALA A 326 -21.04 -43.82 31.64
CA ALA A 326 -21.18 -42.37 31.73
C ALA A 326 -22.61 -41.96 32.12
N ASP A 327 -23.63 -42.62 31.56
CA ASP A 327 -25.03 -42.37 31.95
C ASP A 327 -25.25 -42.70 33.43
N SER A 328 -24.72 -43.84 33.89
CA SER A 328 -24.74 -44.27 35.29
C SER A 328 -23.98 -43.32 36.24
N ALA A 329 -22.99 -42.58 35.74
CA ALA A 329 -22.27 -41.55 36.49
C ALA A 329 -23.00 -40.20 36.53
N GLY A 330 -24.21 -40.10 35.94
CA GLY A 330 -25.05 -38.91 35.97
C GLY A 330 -24.90 -37.97 34.76
N TYR A 331 -24.19 -38.38 33.70
CA TYR A 331 -24.10 -37.57 32.48
C TYR A 331 -25.37 -37.72 31.63
N GLY A 332 -26.19 -36.66 31.57
CA GLY A 332 -27.45 -36.67 30.83
C GLY A 332 -27.29 -36.90 29.31
N THR A 333 -28.39 -37.31 28.67
CA THR A 333 -28.42 -37.73 27.26
C THR A 333 -27.91 -36.66 26.28
N ALA A 334 -28.18 -35.38 26.55
CA ALA A 334 -27.70 -34.26 25.74
C ALA A 334 -26.17 -34.09 25.83
N ALA A 335 -25.57 -34.32 27.00
CA ALA A 335 -24.12 -34.23 27.21
C ALA A 335 -23.37 -35.33 26.45
N LEU A 336 -23.99 -36.50 26.25
CA LEU A 336 -23.39 -37.63 25.54
C LEU A 336 -23.56 -37.61 24.01
N LEU A 337 -24.26 -36.61 23.45
CA LEU A 337 -24.47 -36.52 21.99
C LEU A 337 -23.17 -36.49 21.19
N VAL A 338 -22.19 -35.70 21.64
CA VAL A 338 -20.88 -35.60 21.01
C VAL A 338 -20.13 -36.93 21.11
N ASN A 339 -20.14 -37.57 22.28
CA ASN A 339 -19.50 -38.87 22.50
C ASN A 339 -20.07 -39.95 21.58
N ARG A 340 -21.41 -40.00 21.42
CA ARG A 340 -22.08 -40.90 20.47
C ARG A 340 -21.70 -40.61 19.02
N ALA A 341 -21.47 -39.35 18.66
CA ALA A 341 -20.99 -38.99 17.32
C ALA A 341 -19.53 -39.42 17.13
N ILE A 342 -18.67 -39.24 18.14
CA ILE A 342 -17.27 -39.68 18.13
C ILE A 342 -17.19 -41.19 17.95
N PHE A 343 -17.88 -41.99 18.77
CA PHE A 343 -17.84 -43.47 18.66
C PHE A 343 -18.31 -43.98 17.30
N ARG A 344 -19.34 -43.35 16.70
CA ARG A 344 -19.77 -43.66 15.33
C ARG A 344 -18.67 -43.37 14.29
N GLN A 345 -17.93 -42.28 14.43
CA GLN A 345 -16.80 -41.99 13.56
C GLN A 345 -15.63 -42.95 13.78
N LEU A 346 -15.35 -43.32 15.03
CA LEU A 346 -14.32 -44.31 15.39
C LEU A 346 -14.60 -45.67 14.75
N GLU A 347 -15.84 -46.13 14.80
CA GLU A 347 -16.26 -47.38 14.15
C GLU A 347 -16.08 -47.30 12.62
N GLY A 348 -16.48 -46.18 12.01
CA GLY A 348 -16.27 -45.93 10.58
C GLY A 348 -14.80 -45.90 10.18
N MET A 349 -13.93 -45.31 11.01
CA MET A 349 -12.48 -45.30 10.81
C MET A 349 -11.87 -46.68 10.98
N ALA A 350 -12.29 -47.45 11.99
CA ALA A 350 -11.81 -48.80 12.25
C ALA A 350 -12.10 -49.76 11.09
N LYS A 351 -13.22 -49.56 10.37
CA LYS A 351 -13.63 -50.39 9.22
C LYS A 351 -13.06 -49.92 7.88
N SER A 352 -12.40 -48.77 7.82
CA SER A 352 -11.92 -48.20 6.56
C SER A 352 -10.49 -48.65 6.24
N GLU A 353 -10.30 -49.22 5.05
CA GLU A 353 -8.99 -49.60 4.52
C GLU A 353 -8.29 -48.44 3.78
N VAL A 354 -9.03 -47.39 3.46
CA VAL A 354 -8.53 -46.19 2.75
C VAL A 354 -8.33 -45.06 3.76
N LEU A 355 -7.41 -44.15 3.44
CA LEU A 355 -7.20 -42.91 4.19
C LEU A 355 -8.52 -42.18 4.48
N VAL A 356 -8.83 -42.00 5.76
CA VAL A 356 -10.05 -41.32 6.22
C VAL A 356 -9.76 -39.83 6.44
N LEU A 357 -10.60 -38.99 5.82
CA LEU A 357 -10.54 -37.53 5.93
C LEU A 357 -11.86 -36.96 6.48
N PRO A 358 -11.84 -35.74 7.05
CA PRO A 358 -13.04 -35.07 7.51
C PRO A 358 -14.07 -34.95 6.38
N ARG A 359 -15.24 -35.57 6.56
CA ARG A 359 -16.33 -35.52 5.56
C ARG A 359 -17.18 -34.25 5.67
N HIS A 360 -17.32 -33.72 6.88
CA HIS A 360 -18.16 -32.56 7.19
C HIS A 360 -17.59 -31.26 6.60
N GLU A 361 -18.46 -30.41 6.05
CA GLU A 361 -18.04 -29.19 5.36
C GLU A 361 -17.31 -28.21 6.28
N ASN A 362 -17.82 -27.99 7.50
CA ASN A 362 -17.13 -27.15 8.50
C ASN A 362 -15.72 -27.65 8.83
N ALA A 363 -15.54 -28.97 9.00
CA ALA A 363 -14.22 -29.54 9.28
C ALA A 363 -13.27 -29.37 8.09
N LYS A 364 -13.78 -29.51 6.86
CA LYS A 364 -13.02 -29.20 5.64
C LYS A 364 -12.65 -27.72 5.57
N ARG A 365 -13.56 -26.80 5.91
CA ARG A 365 -13.29 -25.35 5.94
C ARG A 365 -12.19 -25.01 6.95
N VAL A 366 -12.26 -25.55 8.16
CA VAL A 366 -11.22 -25.35 9.20
C VAL A 366 -9.87 -25.90 8.73
N MET A 367 -9.86 -27.11 8.17
CA MET A 367 -8.64 -27.70 7.59
C MET A 367 -8.07 -26.83 6.45
N ASN A 368 -8.94 -26.27 5.62
CA ASN A 368 -8.57 -25.40 4.49
C ASN A 368 -8.00 -24.03 4.90
N LEU A 369 -8.14 -23.61 6.17
CA LEU A 369 -7.46 -22.41 6.67
C LEU A 369 -5.94 -22.60 6.72
N PHE A 370 -5.48 -23.84 6.86
CA PHE A 370 -4.07 -24.17 7.07
C PHE A 370 -3.48 -25.03 5.93
N LEU A 371 -4.33 -25.83 5.25
CA LEU A 371 -3.94 -26.85 4.29
C LEU A 371 -4.76 -26.75 3.00
N SER A 372 -4.11 -26.65 1.84
CA SER A 372 -4.78 -26.69 0.55
C SER A 372 -4.49 -28.02 -0.14
N ARG A 373 -5.44 -28.96 -0.12
CA ARG A 373 -5.34 -30.26 -0.81
C ARG A 373 -6.32 -30.33 -1.98
N ASN A 374 -5.83 -30.62 -3.18
CA ASN A 374 -6.67 -30.94 -4.33
C ASN A 374 -7.22 -32.37 -4.20
N PRO A 375 -8.42 -32.65 -4.76
CA PRO A 375 -8.99 -34.01 -4.77
C PRO A 375 -8.08 -35.08 -5.38
N SER A 376 -7.16 -34.68 -6.25
CA SER A 376 -6.17 -35.53 -6.92
C SER A 376 -4.90 -35.86 -6.11
N GLY A 377 -4.79 -35.39 -4.86
CA GLY A 377 -3.64 -35.67 -3.98
C GLY A 377 -2.50 -34.65 -4.02
N SER A 378 -2.59 -33.61 -4.86
CA SER A 378 -1.63 -32.50 -4.83
C SER A 378 -1.93 -31.53 -3.69
N ALA A 379 -0.88 -31.12 -2.98
CA ALA A 379 -0.98 -30.42 -1.71
C ALA A 379 -0.13 -29.16 -1.69
N ARG A 380 -0.68 -28.08 -1.10
CA ARG A 380 0.05 -26.86 -0.73
C ARG A 380 -0.22 -26.55 0.72
N THR A 381 0.82 -26.08 1.38
CA THR A 381 0.76 -25.77 2.79
C THR A 381 1.51 -24.49 3.11
N ARG A 382 1.03 -23.68 4.07
CA ARG A 382 1.66 -22.41 4.46
C ARG A 382 1.83 -22.37 5.97
N TRP A 383 3.07 -22.24 6.43
CA TRP A 383 3.42 -22.30 7.86
C TRP A 383 4.29 -21.14 8.27
N LEU A 384 4.27 -20.80 9.56
CA LEU A 384 5.14 -19.81 10.19
C LEU A 384 6.31 -20.52 10.89
N ALA A 385 7.52 -20.06 10.64
CA ALA A 385 8.72 -20.39 11.41
C ALA A 385 9.20 -19.11 12.10
N HIS A 386 9.45 -19.15 13.41
CA HIS A 386 9.87 -17.96 14.15
C HIS A 386 11.40 -17.91 14.23
N PRO A 387 12.04 -16.77 13.90
CA PRO A 387 13.46 -16.63 14.22
C PRO A 387 13.67 -16.77 15.73
N PRO A 388 14.81 -17.32 16.19
CA PRO A 388 15.18 -17.22 17.60
C PRO A 388 15.33 -15.72 17.90
N TYR A 389 14.54 -15.23 18.84
CA TYR A 389 14.50 -13.84 19.28
C TYR A 389 15.89 -13.17 19.28
N PRO A 390 16.09 -12.08 18.53
CA PRO A 390 17.08 -11.09 18.85
C PRO A 390 16.35 -9.74 18.99
N TYR A 391 15.80 -9.46 20.16
CA TYR A 391 15.62 -8.07 20.56
C TYR A 391 16.89 -7.67 21.32
N GLY A 392 17.75 -6.94 20.62
CA GLY A 392 18.78 -6.06 21.15
C GLY A 392 18.68 -4.74 20.43
#